data_AF-A0A0P0M3Y4-F1
#
_entry.id   AF-A0A0P0M3Y4-F1
#
_cell.length_a   1.000
_cell.length_b   1.000
_cell.length_c   1.000
_cell.angle_alpha   90.00
_cell.angle_beta   90.00
_cell.angle_gamma   90.00
#
_symmetry.space_group_name_H-M   'P 1'
#
loop_
_entity.id
_entity.type
_entity.pdbx_description
1 polymer ?
#
loop_
_entity_poly.entity_id
_entity_poly.type
_entity_poly.pdbx_seq_one_letter_code
_entity_poly.pdbx_strand_id
1 'polypeptide(L)' 'MVEKKQVLMPEELRGIVKCANPKCITNNEPMTTLFHVIDKEHGILKCHYCEKEQSKEGIKLL' A
#
# COMPACT_ATOMS: atom_id res chain seq x y z
N MET A 1 -17.21 8.58 26.77
CA MET A 1 -16.46 9.04 25.58
C MET A 1 -16.56 7.92 24.57
N VAL A 2 -17.48 8.04 23.60
CA VAL A 2 -17.68 6.98 22.60
C VAL A 2 -17.07 7.50 21.31
N GLU A 3 -15.80 7.17 21.07
CA GLU A 3 -15.13 7.43 19.81
C GLU A 3 -15.81 6.58 18.74
N LYS A 4 -16.70 7.20 17.96
CA LYS A 4 -17.15 6.67 16.68
C LYS A 4 -15.93 6.67 15.76
N LYS A 5 -15.13 5.61 15.79
CA LYS A 5 -14.12 5.34 14.75
C LYS A 5 -14.88 5.27 13.43
N GLN A 6 -14.89 6.37 12.68
CA GLN A 6 -15.25 6.33 11.28
C GLN A 6 -14.32 5.33 10.63
N VAL A 7 -14.86 4.17 10.27
CA VAL A 7 -14.16 3.20 9.44
C VAL A 7 -14.18 3.80 8.04
N LEU A 8 -13.31 4.80 7.83
CA LEU A 8 -13.00 5.34 6.51
C LEU A 8 -12.53 4.14 5.69
N MET A 9 -13.19 3.93 4.54
CA MET A 9 -12.72 2.97 3.56
C MET A 9 -11.24 3.28 3.31
N PRO A 10 -10.32 2.39 3.68
CA PRO A 10 -8.92 2.75 3.62
C PRO A 10 -8.60 2.97 2.14
N GLU A 11 -8.25 4.20 1.78
CA GLU A 11 -7.65 4.54 0.48
C GLU A 11 -6.26 3.88 0.33
N GLU A 12 -5.92 2.98 1.24
CA GLU A 12 -4.62 2.39 1.47
C GLU A 12 -4.75 0.88 1.65
N LEU A 13 -4.02 0.12 0.84
CA LEU A 13 -3.85 -1.33 0.94
C LEU A 13 -2.75 -1.62 1.97
N ARG A 14 -3.09 -2.38 3.02
CA ARG A 14 -2.18 -2.78 4.09
C ARG A 14 -1.90 -4.28 4.08
N GLY A 15 -0.63 -4.69 3.92
CA GLY A 15 -0.19 -6.08 4.06
C GLY A 15 -0.59 -7.05 2.94
N ILE A 16 -1.20 -6.56 1.85
CA ILE A 16 -1.73 -7.40 0.76
C ILE A 16 -0.75 -7.48 -0.42
N VAL A 17 0.07 -6.45 -0.60
CA VAL A 17 0.91 -6.24 -1.78
C VAL A 17 2.36 -6.04 -1.38
N LYS A 18 3.30 -6.74 -2.01
CA LYS A 18 4.74 -6.54 -1.77
C LYS A 18 5.29 -5.45 -2.69
N CYS A 19 6.06 -4.52 -2.13
CA CYS A 19 6.71 -3.50 -2.93
C CYS A 19 7.79 -4.11 -3.83
N ALA A 20 7.69 -3.91 -5.15
CA ALA A 20 8.68 -4.39 -6.12
C ALA A 20 10.02 -3.65 -6.04
N ASN A 21 10.10 -2.56 -5.26
CA ASN A 21 11.33 -1.82 -5.02
C ASN A 21 12.22 -2.56 -3.99
N PRO A 22 13.39 -3.10 -4.37
CA PRO A 22 14.28 -3.83 -3.46
C PRO A 22 14.84 -2.93 -2.34
N LYS A 23 14.87 -1.61 -2.55
CA LYS A 23 15.26 -0.61 -1.54
C LYS A 23 14.16 -0.27 -0.52
N CYS A 24 12.96 -0.83 -0.65
CA CYS A 24 11.86 -0.51 0.27
C CYS A 24 12.07 -1.17 1.64
N ILE A 25 11.71 -0.46 2.72
CA ILE A 25 11.82 -0.98 4.09
C ILE A 25 10.95 -2.22 4.31
N THR A 26 9.84 -2.34 3.56
CA THR A 26 8.91 -3.47 3.63
C THR A 26 9.51 -4.80 3.15
N ASN A 27 10.66 -4.75 2.45
CA ASN A 27 11.41 -5.94 2.07
C ASN A 27 12.50 -6.32 3.09
N ASN A 28 12.94 -5.36 3.91
CA ASN A 28 13.97 -5.58 4.92
C ASN A 28 13.37 -6.00 6.28
N GLU A 29 12.23 -5.44 6.64
CA GLU A 29 11.55 -5.72 7.92
C GLU A 29 10.25 -6.51 7.70
N PRO A 30 9.88 -7.43 8.61
CA PRO A 30 8.61 -8.16 8.59
C PRO A 30 7.45 -7.26 9.05
N MET A 31 7.28 -6.13 8.40
CA MET A 31 6.22 -5.16 8.65
C MET A 31 5.14 -5.23 7.56
N THR A 32 3.90 -4.92 7.91
CA THR A 32 2.82 -4.80 6.92
C THR A 32 3.13 -3.70 5.92
N THR A 33 3.09 -4.04 4.63
CA THR A 33 3.21 -3.06 3.54
C THR A 33 2.05 -2.08 3.57
N LEU A 34 2.26 -0.84 3.11
CA LEU A 34 1.22 0.20 3.10
C LEU A 34 1.27 0.93 1.75
N PHE A 35 0.14 0.93 1.03
CA PHE A 35 0.03 1.43 -0.33
C PHE A 35 -1.21 2.27 -0.52
N HIS A 36 -1.08 3.54 -0.86
CA HIS A 36 -2.20 4.40 -1.21
C HIS A 36 -2.65 4.17 -2.65
N VAL A 37 -3.94 3.96 -2.85
CA VAL A 37 -4.55 3.88 -4.18
C VAL A 37 -4.76 5.32 -4.67
N ILE A 38 -3.79 5.83 -5.42
CA ILE A 38 -3.88 7.16 -6.05
C ILE A 38 -4.72 7.12 -7.32
N ASP A 39 -4.75 5.99 -8.02
CA ASP A 39 -5.57 5.84 -9.22
C ASP A 39 -6.27 4.47 -9.22
N LYS A 40 -7.60 4.48 -9.16
CA LYS A 40 -8.42 3.26 -9.20
C LYS A 40 -8.70 2.80 -10.64
N GLU A 41 -8.70 3.72 -11.60
CA GLU A 41 -8.99 3.40 -13.01
C GLU A 41 -7.80 2.71 -13.65
N HIS A 42 -6.59 3.24 -13.41
CA HIS A 42 -5.33 2.65 -13.88
C HIS A 42 -4.73 1.66 -12.88
N GLY A 43 -5.32 1.54 -11.69
CA GLY A 43 -4.81 0.67 -10.62
C GLY A 43 -3.42 1.09 -10.13
N ILE A 44 -3.13 2.39 -10.07
CA ILE A 44 -1.85 2.91 -9.57
C ILE A 44 -1.90 2.99 -8.05
N LEU A 45 -0.90 2.35 -7.44
CA LEU A 45 -0.68 2.26 -6.01
C LEU A 45 0.63 2.96 -5.65
N LYS A 46 0.58 3.93 -4.75
CA LYS A 46 1.75 4.61 -4.20
C LYS A 46 2.15 3.96 -2.89
N CYS A 47 3.37 3.43 -2.82
CA CYS A 47 3.90 2.93 -1.56
C CYS A 47 4.07 4.09 -0.57
N HIS A 48 3.54 3.98 0.65
CA HIS A 48 3.69 5.02 1.67
C HIS A 48 5.15 5.19 2.13
N TYR A 49 5.95 4.12 2.06
CA TYR A 49 7.32 4.14 2.58
C TYR A 49 8.36 4.67 1.59
N CYS A 50 8.28 4.25 0.34
CA CYS A 50 9.24 4.67 -0.68
C CYS A 50 8.65 5.66 -1.70
N GLU A 51 7.40 6.08 -1.49
CA GLU A 51 6.63 7.02 -2.31
C GLU A 51 6.57 6.68 -3.81
N LYS A 52 6.96 5.45 -4.17
CA LYS A 52 6.94 4.96 -5.55
C LYS A 52 5.55 4.56 -5.95
N GLU A 53 5.16 5.07 -7.10
CA GLU A 53 3.97 4.67 -7.85
C GLU A 53 4.23 3.33 -8.52
N GLN A 54 3.29 2.41 -8.36
CA GLN A 54 3.34 1.05 -8.86
C GLN A 54 1.97 0.65 -9.35
N SER A 55 1.88 0.21 -10.60
CA SER A 55 0.65 -0.32 -11.15
C SER A 55 0.31 -1.67 -10.52
N LYS A 56 -0.99 -1.97 -10.38
CA LYS A 56 -1.52 -3.24 -9.86
C LYS A 56 -0.95 -4.46 -10.58
N GLU A 57 -0.57 -4.32 -11.86
CA GLU A 57 0.04 -5.38 -12.68
C GLU A 57 1.52 -5.64 -12.35
N GLY A 58 2.25 -4.63 -11.89
CA GLY A 58 3.68 -4.74 -11.56
C GLY A 58 3.96 -5.27 -10.15
N ILE A 59 2.92 -5.43 -9.34
CA ILE A 59 3.05 -5.84 -7.95
C ILE A 59 2.69 -7.32 -7.80
N LYS A 60 3.60 -8.09 -7.20
CA LYS A 60 3.31 -9.47 -6.82
C LYS A 60 2.37 -9.48 -5.61
N LEU A 61 1.17 -9.99 -5.82
CA LEU A 61 0.28 -10.42 -4.75
C LEU A 61 0.91 -11.65 -4.07
N LEU A 62 0.88 -11.66 -2.73
CA LEU A 62 1.30 -12.81 -1.93
C LEU A 62 0.25 -13.93 -2.00
#